data_AF-B1C2S9-F1
#
_entry.id   AF-B1C2S9-F1
#
_cell.length_a   1.000
_cell.length_b   1.000
_cell.length_c   1.000
_cell.angle_alpha   90.00
_cell.angle_beta   90.00
_cell.angle_gamma   90.00
#
_symmetry.space_group_name_H-M   'P 1'
#
loop_
_entity.id
_entity.type
_entity.pdbx_description
1 polymer ?
#
loop_
_entity_poly.entity_id
_entity_poly.type
_entity_poly.pdbx_seq_one_letter_code
_entity_poly.pdbx_strand_id
1 'polypeptide(L)'
;MKRCFFEIDDHLKIIRKLKEKYIEFNSSHETDQVKLNTVLKELTDEYSKSAISVFREFSVLLDTHKQEIINSFIYINDASGKQRRISNRPIEGFNRIPKDFKRNSRGLSNFEYARTRLIWSSRKNEAILSTPKSKEEVYRHRSKNK
;
A
#
# COMPACT_ATOMS: atom_id res chain seq x y z
N MET A 1 -9.11 25.32 -19.40
CA MET A 1 -8.67 25.12 -17.99
C MET A 1 -7.23 24.59 -17.87
N LYS A 2 -6.79 23.54 -18.59
CA LYS A 2 -5.40 23.02 -18.50
C LYS A 2 -4.28 23.96 -19.02
N ARG A 3 -4.54 24.90 -19.94
CA ARG A 3 -3.52 25.83 -20.48
C ARG A 3 -3.17 26.96 -19.50
N CYS A 4 -4.18 27.60 -18.91
CA CYS A 4 -4.01 28.76 -18.01
C CYS A 4 -3.21 28.44 -16.72
N PHE A 5 -3.16 27.19 -16.27
CA PHE A 5 -2.41 26.82 -15.06
C PHE A 5 -0.89 26.89 -15.25
N PHE A 6 -0.38 26.54 -16.44
CA PHE A 6 1.05 26.58 -16.74
C PHE A 6 1.55 27.97 -17.15
N GLU A 7 0.63 28.92 -17.34
CA GLU A 7 0.95 30.31 -17.64
C GLU A 7 1.26 31.10 -16.35
N ILE A 8 0.99 30.53 -15.17
CA ILE A 8 1.22 31.16 -13.86
C ILE A 8 2.71 31.13 -13.49
N ASP A 9 3.40 30.02 -13.78
CA ASP A 9 4.81 29.84 -13.45
C ASP A 9 5.44 28.82 -14.42
N ASP A 10 6.54 29.21 -15.07
CA ASP A 10 7.27 28.36 -16.00
C ASP A 10 7.91 27.13 -15.32
N HIS A 11 8.20 27.19 -14.01
CA HIS A 11 8.65 26.05 -13.24
C HIS A 11 7.61 24.92 -13.21
N LEU A 12 6.30 25.22 -13.29
CA LEU A 12 5.26 24.19 -13.32
C LEU A 12 5.34 23.31 -14.58
N LYS A 13 5.79 23.88 -15.71
CA LYS A 13 6.02 23.10 -16.94
C LYS A 13 7.17 22.12 -16.75
N ILE A 14 8.27 22.59 -16.13
CA ILE A 14 9.45 21.77 -15.84
C ILE A 14 9.10 20.66 -14.85
N ILE A 15 8.44 21.00 -13.74
CA ILE A 15 7.98 20.05 -12.72
C ILE A 15 7.10 18.98 -13.36
N ARG A 16 6.11 19.37 -14.17
CA ARG A 16 5.27 18.41 -14.87
C ARG A 16 6.09 17.52 -15.78
N LYS A 17 6.98 18.08 -16.61
CA LYS A 17 7.81 17.31 -17.54
C LYS A 17 8.63 16.24 -16.80
N LEU A 18 9.32 16.61 -15.73
CA LEU A 18 10.10 15.68 -14.92
C LEU A 18 9.20 14.63 -14.25
N LYS A 19 8.07 15.03 -13.67
CA LYS A 19 7.11 14.10 -13.05
C LYS A 19 6.52 13.09 -14.05
N GLU A 20 6.21 13.50 -15.28
CA GLU A 20 5.68 12.59 -16.30
C GLU A 20 6.72 11.55 -16.74
N LYS A 21 8.02 11.88 -16.78
CA LYS A 21 9.07 10.90 -17.12
C LYS A 21 9.06 9.66 -16.20
N TYR A 22 8.95 9.86 -14.88
CA TYR A 22 8.86 8.73 -13.95
C TYR A 22 7.54 7.97 -14.11
N ILE A 23 6.43 8.66 -14.39
CA ILE A 23 5.13 8.02 -14.63
C ILE A 23 5.19 7.13 -15.87
N GLU A 24 5.79 7.61 -16.95
CA GLU A 24 5.98 6.84 -18.19
C GLU A 24 6.84 5.61 -17.94
N PHE A 25 7.98 5.76 -17.26
CA PHE A 25 8.82 4.64 -16.84
C PHE A 25 8.02 3.62 -16.00
N ASN A 26 7.32 4.06 -14.96
CA ASN A 26 6.56 3.17 -14.09
C ASN A 26 5.32 2.56 -14.76
N SER A 27 4.80 3.15 -15.83
CA SER A 27 3.67 2.61 -16.60
C SER A 27 4.13 1.69 -17.74
N SER A 28 5.44 1.59 -17.98
CA SER A 28 6.00 0.69 -18.99
C SER A 28 5.72 -0.77 -18.64
N HIS A 29 5.66 -1.60 -19.69
CA HIS A 29 5.52 -3.06 -19.59
C HIS A 29 6.85 -3.76 -19.87
N GLU A 30 7.96 -3.06 -19.66
CA GLU A 30 9.30 -3.61 -19.85
C GLU A 30 9.59 -4.67 -18.78
N THR A 31 10.22 -5.75 -19.19
CA THR A 31 10.56 -6.91 -18.33
C THR A 31 12.06 -7.18 -18.31
N ASP A 32 12.81 -6.60 -19.25
CA ASP A 32 14.26 -6.68 -19.28
C ASP A 32 14.86 -5.87 -18.13
N GLN A 33 15.42 -6.58 -17.15
CA GLN A 33 16.02 -5.97 -15.97
C GLN A 33 17.21 -5.08 -16.31
N VAL A 34 17.99 -5.39 -17.35
CA VAL A 34 19.15 -4.58 -17.73
C VAL A 34 18.66 -3.23 -18.26
N LYS A 35 17.67 -3.23 -19.15
CA LYS A 35 17.06 -1.99 -19.66
C LYS A 35 16.41 -1.18 -18.56
N LEU A 36 15.63 -1.82 -17.68
CA LEU A 36 15.00 -1.12 -16.55
C LEU A 36 16.04 -0.45 -15.64
N ASN A 37 17.15 -1.15 -15.35
CA ASN A 37 18.24 -0.59 -14.56
C ASN A 37 18.89 0.61 -15.25
N THR A 38 19.13 0.54 -16.55
CA THR A 38 19.69 1.64 -17.34
C THR A 38 18.77 2.85 -17.32
N VAL A 39 17.49 2.68 -17.65
CA VAL A 39 16.51 3.78 -17.67
C VAL A 39 16.31 4.39 -16.29
N LEU A 40 16.23 3.56 -15.24
CA LEU A 40 16.11 4.06 -13.87
C LEU A 40 17.36 4.86 -13.45
N LYS A 41 18.55 4.40 -13.83
CA LYS A 41 19.80 5.14 -13.57
C LYS A 41 19.82 6.48 -14.30
N GLU A 42 19.43 6.51 -15.57
CA GLU A 42 19.34 7.76 -16.35
C GLU A 42 18.36 8.77 -15.71
N LEU A 43 17.20 8.29 -15.23
CA LEU A 43 16.23 9.12 -14.52
C LEU A 43 16.78 9.65 -13.19
N THR A 44 17.41 8.80 -12.40
CA THR A 44 18.05 9.18 -11.13
C THR A 44 19.14 10.23 -11.37
N ASP A 45 19.99 10.03 -12.38
CA ASP A 45 21.05 10.96 -12.76
C ASP A 45 20.50 12.31 -13.25
N GLU A 46 19.39 12.31 -13.99
CA GLU A 46 18.72 13.55 -14.41
C GLU A 46 18.12 14.30 -13.22
N TYR A 47 17.42 13.58 -12.33
CA TYR A 47 16.75 14.17 -11.17
C TYR A 47 17.74 14.73 -10.14
N SER A 48 18.88 14.07 -9.94
CA SER A 48 19.93 14.55 -9.03
C SER A 48 20.53 15.89 -9.47
N LYS A 49 20.52 16.18 -10.77
CA LYS A 49 21.02 17.43 -11.38
C LYS A 49 19.94 18.51 -11.53
N SER A 50 18.70 18.22 -11.13
CA SER A 50 17.59 19.16 -11.25
C SER A 50 17.79 20.38 -10.34
N ALA A 51 17.44 21.57 -10.83
CA ALA A 51 17.42 22.80 -10.03
C ALA A 51 16.36 22.77 -8.92
N ILE A 52 15.33 21.92 -9.04
CA ILE A 52 14.22 21.81 -8.10
C ILE A 52 14.54 20.75 -7.03
N SER A 53 14.53 21.15 -5.76
CA SER A 53 14.97 20.30 -4.63
C SER A 53 14.20 18.99 -4.53
N VAL A 54 12.88 19.01 -4.74
CA VAL A 54 12.02 17.82 -4.67
C VAL A 54 12.52 16.70 -5.60
N PHE A 55 13.05 17.03 -6.78
CA PHE A 55 13.60 16.00 -7.68
C PHE A 55 14.96 15.48 -7.22
N ARG A 56 15.80 16.32 -6.62
CA ARG A 56 17.05 15.85 -6.02
C ARG A 56 16.79 14.90 -4.86
N GLU A 57 15.87 15.25 -3.97
CA GLU A 57 15.41 14.36 -2.89
C GLU A 57 14.82 13.07 -3.44
N PHE A 58 14.02 13.17 -4.52
CA PHE A 58 13.46 12.00 -5.17
C PHE A 58 14.54 11.10 -5.80
N SER A 59 15.61 11.65 -6.39
CA SER A 59 16.72 10.85 -6.90
C SER A 59 17.39 10.01 -5.81
N VAL A 60 17.57 10.55 -4.61
CA VAL A 60 18.12 9.81 -3.47
C VAL A 60 17.21 8.65 -3.08
N LEU A 61 15.88 8.86 -3.08
CA LEU A 61 14.91 7.80 -2.83
C LEU A 61 14.94 6.71 -3.91
N LEU A 62 15.05 7.09 -5.19
CA LEU A 62 15.13 6.14 -6.30
C LEU A 62 16.40 5.28 -6.23
N ASP A 63 17.53 5.87 -5.87
CA ASP A 63 18.78 5.15 -5.71
C ASP A 63 18.75 4.20 -4.49
N THR A 64 18.22 4.70 -3.35
CA THR A 64 18.09 3.92 -2.11
C THR A 64 17.23 2.68 -2.30
N HIS A 65 16.14 2.78 -3.06
CA HIS A 65 15.17 1.70 -3.27
C HIS A 65 15.23 1.09 -4.68
N LYS A 66 16.38 1.19 -5.33
CA LYS A 66 16.57 0.78 -6.72
C LYS A 66 16.14 -0.67 -6.94
N GLN A 67 16.57 -1.58 -6.08
CA GLN A 67 16.29 -3.01 -6.25
C GLN A 67 14.79 -3.30 -6.10
N GLU A 68 14.13 -2.68 -5.13
CA GLU A 68 12.70 -2.84 -4.87
C GLU A 68 11.86 -2.29 -6.03
N ILE A 69 12.28 -1.16 -6.61
CA ILE A 69 11.65 -0.58 -7.79
C ILE A 69 11.77 -1.55 -8.96
N ILE A 70 12.97 -2.08 -9.25
CA ILE A 70 13.17 -3.07 -10.33
C ILE A 70 12.34 -4.33 -10.08
N ASN A 71 12.31 -4.84 -8.85
CA ASN A 71 11.51 -6.01 -8.48
C ASN A 71 10.00 -5.77 -8.69
N SER A 72 9.52 -4.52 -8.62
CA SER A 72 8.12 -4.20 -8.89
C SER A 72 7.70 -4.43 -10.35
N PHE A 73 8.66 -4.56 -11.28
CA PHE A 73 8.40 -4.88 -12.69
C PHE A 73 8.31 -6.39 -12.95
N ILE A 74 8.45 -7.23 -11.92
CA ILE A 74 8.24 -8.67 -12.06
C ILE A 74 6.75 -8.97 -12.29
N TYR A 75 6.46 -9.68 -13.37
CA TYR A 75 5.14 -10.18 -13.71
C TYR A 75 4.94 -11.60 -13.16
N ILE A 76 3.75 -11.83 -12.62
CA ILE A 76 3.30 -13.14 -12.14
C ILE A 76 1.97 -13.50 -12.82
N ASN A 77 1.73 -14.80 -12.99
CA ASN A 77 0.40 -15.30 -13.33
C ASN A 77 -0.45 -15.34 -12.06
N ASP A 78 -1.65 -14.74 -12.11
CA ASP A 78 -2.61 -14.89 -11.02
C ASP A 78 -3.33 -16.24 -11.08
N ALA A 79 -4.22 -16.50 -10.10
CA ALA A 79 -4.99 -17.73 -10.02
C ALA A 79 -5.93 -17.96 -11.22
N SER A 80 -6.20 -16.91 -12.01
CA SER A 80 -6.99 -16.96 -13.24
C SER A 80 -6.12 -17.10 -14.48
N GLY A 81 -4.79 -17.26 -14.32
CA GLY A 81 -3.83 -17.36 -15.41
C GLY A 81 -3.49 -16.03 -16.08
N LYS A 82 -3.95 -14.89 -15.53
CA LYS A 82 -3.69 -13.57 -16.10
C LYS A 82 -2.35 -13.03 -15.60
N GLN A 83 -1.51 -12.58 -16.52
CA GLN A 83 -0.27 -11.90 -16.18
C GLN A 83 -0.53 -10.51 -15.59
N ARG A 84 0.11 -10.23 -14.46
CA ARG A 84 0.07 -8.93 -13.78
C ARG A 84 1.36 -8.67 -13.02
N ARG A 85 1.70 -7.39 -12.85
CA ARG A 85 2.77 -6.99 -11.93
C ARG A 85 2.38 -7.29 -10.49
N ILE A 86 3.38 -7.63 -9.67
CA ILE A 86 3.21 -7.68 -8.22
C ILE A 86 2.79 -6.27 -7.77
N SER A 87 1.64 -6.18 -7.08
CA SER A 87 1.09 -4.91 -6.62
C SER A 87 0.84 -4.96 -5.11
N ASN A 88 0.94 -3.81 -4.46
CA ASN A 88 0.58 -3.67 -3.05
C ASN A 88 -0.93 -3.65 -2.80
N ARG A 89 -1.75 -3.69 -3.86
CA ARG A 89 -3.21 -3.65 -3.75
C ARG A 89 -3.81 -4.73 -2.82
N PRO A 90 -3.35 -6.00 -2.84
CA PRO A 90 -3.87 -7.01 -1.92
C PRO A 90 -3.56 -6.65 -0.46
N ILE A 91 -2.33 -6.23 -0.15
CA ILE A 91 -1.93 -5.86 1.21
C ILE A 91 -2.63 -4.58 1.67
N GLU A 92 -2.85 -3.62 0.78
CA GLU A 92 -3.67 -2.42 1.04
C GLU A 92 -5.11 -2.79 1.37
N GLY A 93 -5.69 -3.75 0.64
CA GLY A 93 -7.01 -4.30 0.90
C GLY A 93 -7.12 -4.93 2.30
N PHE A 94 -6.10 -5.70 2.71
CA PHE A 94 -6.03 -6.24 4.07
C PHE A 94 -5.90 -5.13 5.12
N ASN A 95 -5.02 -4.15 4.90
CA ASN A 95 -4.80 -3.03 5.83
C ASN A 95 -6.02 -2.11 5.98
N ARG A 96 -6.94 -2.11 5.01
CA ARG A 96 -8.19 -1.34 5.09
C ARG A 96 -9.10 -1.86 6.21
N ILE A 97 -9.18 -3.17 6.42
CA ILE A 97 -10.13 -3.78 7.38
C ILE A 97 -9.84 -3.31 8.82
N PRO A 98 -8.60 -3.40 9.35
CA PRO A 98 -8.30 -2.88 10.68
C PRO A 98 -8.46 -1.36 10.79
N LYS A 99 -8.11 -0.61 9.74
CA LYS A 99 -8.24 0.86 9.72
C LYS A 99 -9.70 1.30 9.86
N ASP A 100 -10.59 0.70 9.08
CA ASP A 100 -12.02 1.00 9.12
C ASP A 100 -12.64 0.57 10.45
N PHE A 101 -12.25 -0.59 10.98
CA PHE A 101 -12.70 -1.04 12.30
C PHE A 101 -12.31 -0.06 13.41
N LYS A 102 -11.04 0.35 13.46
CA LYS A 102 -10.55 1.34 14.43
C LYS A 102 -11.31 2.68 14.30
N ARG A 103 -11.56 3.13 13.06
CA ARG A 103 -12.32 4.37 12.81
C ARG A 103 -13.76 4.25 13.33
N ASN A 104 -14.41 3.11 13.08
CA ASN A 104 -15.81 2.90 13.47
C ASN A 104 -15.97 2.68 14.99
N SER A 105 -14.95 2.15 15.68
CA SER A 105 -15.01 1.88 17.12
C SER A 105 -14.83 3.13 18.00
N ARG A 106 -14.41 4.28 17.41
CA ARG A 106 -14.13 5.54 18.13
C ARG A 106 -13.13 5.39 19.30
N GLY A 107 -12.25 4.40 19.24
CA GLY A 107 -11.34 4.04 20.33
C GLY A 107 -11.40 2.56 20.65
N LEU A 108 -10.36 2.04 21.29
CA LEU A 108 -10.27 0.65 21.75
C LEU A 108 -9.59 0.65 23.12
N SER A 109 -10.26 0.13 24.14
CA SER A 109 -9.71 0.03 25.50
C SER A 109 -8.89 -1.24 25.71
N ASN A 110 -9.14 -2.30 24.93
CA ASN A 110 -8.43 -3.57 25.01
C ASN A 110 -7.92 -3.98 23.62
N PHE A 111 -6.61 -3.79 23.41
CA PHE A 111 -5.95 -4.10 22.15
C PHE A 111 -5.99 -5.60 21.81
N GLU A 112 -5.72 -6.48 22.78
CA GLU A 112 -5.69 -7.94 22.55
C GLU A 112 -7.06 -8.48 22.13
N TYR A 113 -8.12 -7.98 22.75
CA TYR A 113 -9.49 -8.31 22.36
C TYR A 113 -9.80 -7.86 20.93
N ALA A 114 -9.45 -6.62 20.58
CA ALA A 114 -9.67 -6.06 19.25
C ALA A 114 -8.87 -6.81 18.18
N ARG A 115 -7.60 -7.11 18.47
CA ARG A 115 -6.70 -7.87 17.59
C ARG A 115 -7.25 -9.26 17.31
N THR A 116 -7.66 -9.98 18.35
CA THR A 116 -8.24 -11.34 18.21
C THR A 116 -9.49 -11.33 17.34
N ARG A 117 -10.38 -10.35 17.54
CA ARG A 117 -11.61 -10.20 16.76
C ARG A 117 -11.35 -9.85 15.29
N LEU A 118 -10.39 -8.96 15.04
CA LEU A 118 -9.98 -8.60 13.69
C LEU A 118 -9.41 -9.81 12.94
N ILE A 119 -8.45 -10.52 13.54
CA ILE A 119 -7.86 -11.73 12.94
C ILE A 119 -8.95 -12.76 12.66
N TRP A 120 -9.83 -13.01 13.63
CA TRP A 120 -10.96 -13.94 13.47
C TRP A 120 -11.87 -13.57 12.30
N SER A 121 -12.28 -12.30 12.21
CA SER A 121 -13.18 -11.82 11.14
C SER A 121 -12.62 -11.99 9.72
N SER A 122 -11.29 -12.12 9.60
CA SER A 122 -10.58 -12.20 8.32
C SER A 122 -10.29 -13.62 7.83
N ARG A 123 -10.55 -14.66 8.63
CA ARG A 123 -10.30 -16.08 8.26
C ARG A 123 -11.57 -16.74 7.72
N LYS A 124 -11.45 -17.54 6.64
CA LYS A 124 -12.52 -18.44 6.18
C LYS A 124 -12.40 -19.77 6.95
N ASN A 125 -13.40 -20.08 7.79
CA ASN A 125 -13.60 -21.33 8.53
C ASN A 125 -12.57 -21.67 9.63
N GLU A 126 -12.81 -21.21 10.87
CA GLU A 126 -12.25 -21.83 12.09
C GLU A 126 -13.10 -21.50 13.35
N ALA A 127 -13.10 -22.40 14.35
CA ALA A 127 -14.02 -22.42 15.49
C ALA A 127 -13.80 -21.29 16.52
N ILE A 128 -14.87 -20.89 17.20
CA ILE A 128 -14.86 -19.72 18.10
C ILE A 128 -14.23 -20.08 19.45
N LEU A 129 -13.18 -19.32 19.80
CA LEU A 129 -12.91 -18.59 21.07
C LEU A 129 -11.44 -18.70 21.49
N SER A 130 -10.90 -17.67 22.18
CA SER A 130 -9.61 -17.85 22.89
C SER A 130 -9.80 -18.80 24.09
N THR A 131 -10.94 -18.70 24.76
CA THR A 131 -11.75 -19.82 25.31
C THR A 131 -13.19 -19.33 25.49
N PRO A 132 -14.22 -20.16 25.21
CA PRO A 132 -15.64 -19.81 25.33
C PRO A 132 -16.11 -19.54 26.77
N LYS A 133 -17.06 -18.60 26.97
CA LYS A 133 -17.84 -18.55 28.23
C LYS A 133 -18.76 -19.78 28.34
N SER A 134 -18.87 -20.37 29.53
CA SER A 134 -19.75 -21.52 29.79
C SER A 134 -21.24 -21.12 29.80
N LYS A 135 -22.14 -22.07 29.57
CA LYS A 135 -23.59 -21.83 29.64
C LYS A 135 -24.03 -21.43 31.05
N GLU A 136 -23.43 -21.97 32.11
CA GLU A 136 -23.75 -21.52 33.48
C GLU A 136 -23.26 -20.09 33.77
N GLU A 137 -22.17 -19.66 33.15
CA GLU A 137 -21.66 -18.27 33.22
C GLU A 137 -22.54 -17.28 32.44
N VAL A 138 -23.18 -17.76 31.38
CA VAL A 138 -24.09 -16.97 30.53
C VAL A 138 -25.50 -16.93 31.13
N TYR A 139 -25.95 -17.99 31.81
CA TYR A 139 -27.31 -18.17 32.33
C TYR A 139 -27.35 -18.37 33.85
N ARG A 140 -26.74 -17.46 34.65
CA ARG A 140 -26.98 -17.46 36.12
C ARG A 140 -28.44 -17.11 36.39
N HIS A 141 -29.28 -18.14 36.53
CA HIS A 141 -30.56 -17.99 37.19
C HIS A 141 -30.27 -17.61 38.64
N ARG A 142 -30.60 -16.37 39.04
CA ARG A 142 -30.70 -16.00 40.45
C ARG A 142 -31.62 -17.02 41.10
N SER A 143 -31.09 -17.86 41.99
CA SER A 143 -31.90 -18.84 42.70
C SER A 143 -33.01 -18.09 43.43
N LYS A 144 -34.26 -18.49 43.19
CA LYS A 144 -35.32 -18.28 44.17
C LYS A 144 -35.37 -19.56 44.99
N ASN A 145 -34.66 -19.53 46.12
CA ASN A 145 -34.68 -20.57 47.14
C ASN A 145 -36.12 -20.89 47.55
N LYS A 146 -36.47 -22.16 47.57
CA LYS A 146 -37.33 -22.77 48.59
C LYS A 146 -37.15 -24.27 48.60
#